data_AF-A0A1V3LEQ5-F1
#
_entry.id   AF-A0A1V3LEQ5-F1
#
_cell.length_a   1.000
_cell.length_b   1.000
_cell.length_c   1.000
_cell.angle_alpha   90.00
_cell.angle_beta   90.00
_cell.angle_gamma   90.00
#
_symmetry.space_group_name_H-M   'P 1'
#
loop_
_entity.id
_entity.type
_entity.pdbx_description
1 polymer ?
#
loop_
_entity_poly.entity_id
_entity_poly.type
_entity_poly.pdbx_seq_one_letter_code
_entity_poly.pdbx_strand_id
1 'polypeptide(L)' 'MVKRNWSSKKIVYELHERNITLESLSRKAGLAPSTLKNALRVSYPKGERIIAEAIGVAPEIIWAERYAEREKRYVGRA' A
#
# COMPACT_ATOMS: atom_id res chain seq x y z
N MET A 1 15.67 -9.65 -11.49
CA MET A 1 15.39 -9.74 -10.04
C MET A 1 13.91 -9.45 -9.82
N VAL A 2 13.15 -10.40 -9.28
CA VAL A 2 11.69 -10.27 -9.12
C VAL A 2 11.39 -9.20 -8.06
N LYS A 3 10.81 -8.05 -8.45
CA LYS A 3 10.34 -7.06 -7.49
C LYS A 3 9.14 -7.66 -6.74
N ARG A 4 9.39 -8.15 -5.52
CA ARG A 4 8.36 -8.72 -4.63
C ARG A 4 7.67 -7.62 -3.82
N ASN A 5 6.40 -7.86 -3.53
CA ASN A 5 5.63 -7.04 -2.61
C ASN A 5 6.30 -7.02 -1.23
N TRP A 6 6.26 -5.89 -0.55
CA TRP A 6 6.71 -5.80 0.84
C TRP A 6 5.86 -6.72 1.72
N SER A 7 6.50 -7.36 2.69
CA SER A 7 5.77 -8.09 3.72
C SER A 7 4.98 -7.10 4.58
N SER A 8 3.80 -7.50 5.05
CA SER A 8 2.99 -6.71 5.98
C SER A 8 3.79 -6.25 7.21
N LYS A 9 4.73 -7.07 7.69
CA LYS A 9 5.63 -6.71 8.80
C LYS A 9 6.55 -5.54 8.46
N LYS A 10 7.09 -5.50 7.23
CA LYS A 10 7.95 -4.41 6.78
C LYS A 10 7.17 -3.11 6.67
N ILE A 11 5.95 -3.16 6.14
CA ILE A 11 5.07 -1.99 6.06
C ILE A 11 4.76 -1.45 7.47
N VAL A 12 4.42 -2.34 8.41
CA VAL A 12 4.16 -1.95 9.80
C VAL A 12 5.41 -1.39 10.47
N TYR A 13 6.59 -1.98 10.23
CA TYR A 13 7.87 -1.49 10.75
C TYR A 13 8.17 -0.06 10.29
N GLU A 14 8.02 0.22 9.00
CA GLU A 14 8.27 1.55 8.41
C GLU A 14 7.29 2.61 8.90
N LEU A 15 6.02 2.22 9.07
CA LEU A 15 5.02 3.07 9.71
C LEU A 15 5.42 3.36 11.16
N HIS A 16 5.85 2.35 11.91
CA HIS A 16 6.25 2.47 13.31
C HIS A 16 7.51 3.32 13.48
N GLU A 17 8.50 3.18 12.60
CA GLU A 17 9.71 4.02 12.58
C GLU A 17 9.36 5.50 12.43
N ARG A 18 8.29 5.81 11.70
CA ARG A 18 7.75 7.17 11.51
C ARG A 18 6.76 7.60 12.60
N ASN A 19 6.56 6.79 13.64
CA ASN A 19 5.54 7.01 14.67
C ASN A 19 4.10 7.09 14.12
N ILE A 20 3.84 6.45 12.98
CA ILE A 20 2.53 6.39 12.34
C ILE A 20 1.91 5.02 12.58
N THR A 21 0.63 4.97 12.93
CA THR A 21 -0.14 3.72 13.00
C THR A 21 -1.15 3.64 11.87
N LEU A 22 -1.51 2.41 11.46
CA LEU A 22 -2.56 2.18 10.46
C LEU A 22 -3.89 2.82 10.86
N GLU A 23 -4.22 2.83 12.16
CA GLU A 23 -5.41 3.50 12.67
C GLU A 23 -5.34 5.02 12.54
N SER A 24 -4.19 5.62 12.88
CA SER A 24 -3.96 7.06 12.72
C SER A 24 -4.10 7.48 11.26
N LEU A 25 -3.49 6.70 10.35
CA LEU A 25 -3.65 6.88 8.90
C LEU A 25 -5.10 6.77 8.44
N SER A 26 -5.81 5.78 8.94
CA SER A 26 -7.22 5.59 8.60
C SER A 26 -8.08 6.77 9.06
N ARG A 27 -7.86 7.27 10.28
CA ARG A 27 -8.53 8.47 10.79
C ARG A 27 -8.20 9.71 9.97
N LYS A 28 -6.91 9.91 9.61
CA LYS A 28 -6.49 11.00 8.71
C LYS A 28 -7.16 10.93 7.34
N ALA A 29 -7.37 9.72 6.82
CA ALA A 29 -8.03 9.49 5.54
C ALA A 29 -9.57 9.53 5.63
N GLY A 30 -10.16 9.70 6.82
CA GLY A 30 -11.61 9.63 7.01
C GLY A 30 -12.19 8.22 6.76
N LEU A 31 -11.37 7.18 6.83
CA LEU A 31 -11.75 5.78 6.61
C LEU A 31 -11.88 5.03 7.94
N ALA A 32 -12.72 3.99 7.97
CA ALA A 32 -12.79 3.08 9.10
C ALA A 32 -11.45 2.36 9.30
N PRO A 33 -10.93 2.23 10.55
CA PRO A 33 -9.60 1.64 10.84
C PRO A 33 -9.43 0.23 10.26
N SER A 34 -10.51 -0.53 10.16
CA SER A 34 -10.54 -1.87 9.56
C SER A 34 -10.32 -1.85 8.04
N THR A 35 -10.70 -0.77 7.34
CA THR A 35 -10.58 -0.64 5.89
C THR A 35 -9.12 -0.58 5.45
N LEU A 36 -8.29 0.20 6.16
CA LEU A 36 -6.86 0.28 5.85
C LEU A 36 -6.13 -1.02 6.18
N LYS A 37 -6.55 -1.72 7.25
CA LYS A 37 -6.02 -3.04 7.59
C LYS A 37 -6.36 -4.08 6.51
N ASN A 38 -7.54 -3.99 5.92
CA ASN A 38 -7.94 -4.82 4.77
C ASN A 38 -7.17 -4.48 3.50
N ALA A 39 -6.67 -3.25 3.32
CA ALA A 39 -5.84 -2.88 2.16
C ALA A 39 -4.50 -3.64 2.09
N LEU A 40 -4.01 -4.15 3.22
CA LEU A 40 -2.83 -5.03 3.25
C LEU A 40 -3.14 -6.43 2.71
N ARG A 41 -4.39 -6.91 2.87
CA ARG A 41 -4.83 -8.23 2.40
C ARG A 41 -5.37 -8.18 0.98
N VAL A 42 -6.23 -7.21 0.67
CA VAL A 42 -6.94 -7.07 -0.59
C VAL A 42 -6.37 -5.89 -1.38
N SER A 43 -6.25 -6.01 -2.70
CA SER A 43 -5.83 -4.90 -3.58
C SER A 43 -6.80 -3.72 -3.46
N TYR A 44 -6.39 -2.69 -2.73
CA TYR A 44 -7.17 -1.48 -2.49
C TYR A 44 -6.34 -0.24 -2.84
N PRO A 45 -6.38 0.23 -4.10
CA PRO A 45 -5.47 1.26 -4.61
C PRO A 45 -5.46 2.56 -3.82
N LYS A 46 -6.61 2.98 -3.29
CA LYS A 46 -6.71 4.17 -2.43
C LYS A 46 -5.94 3.98 -1.12
N GLY A 47 -6.15 2.86 -0.43
CA GLY A 47 -5.44 2.57 0.83
C GLY A 47 -3.96 2.32 0.62
N GLU A 48 -3.59 1.64 -0.48
CA GLU A 48 -2.20 1.45 -0.88
C GLU A 48 -1.49 2.80 -1.07
N ARG A 49 -2.13 3.77 -1.76
CA ARG A 49 -1.60 5.13 -1.91
C ARG A 49 -1.45 5.87 -0.59
N ILE A 50 -2.44 5.81 0.30
CA ILE A 50 -2.40 6.48 1.61
C ILE A 50 -1.23 5.96 2.46
N ILE A 51 -1.04 4.64 2.49
CA ILE A 51 0.07 4.01 3.23
C ILE A 51 1.42 4.41 2.60
N ALA A 52 1.51 4.36 1.27
CA ALA A 52 2.72 4.71 0.55
C ALA A 52 3.11 6.18 0.76
N GLU A 53 2.14 7.09 0.72
CA GLU A 53 2.31 8.52 1.00
C GLU A 53 2.79 8.78 2.43
N ALA A 54 2.28 8.04 3.41
CA ALA A 54 2.75 8.12 4.80
C ALA A 54 4.20 7.65 4.98
N ILE A 55 4.60 6.62 4.23
CA ILE A 55 5.97 6.12 4.15
C ILE A 55 6.81 6.99 3.19
N GLY A 56 6.22 7.93 2.45
CA GLY A 56 6.93 8.76 1.48
C GLY A 56 7.58 7.97 0.33
N VAL A 57 7.03 6.81 -0.02
CA VAL A 57 7.47 5.99 -1.16
C VAL A 57 6.32 5.81 -2.14
N ALA A 58 6.60 5.48 -3.39
CA ALA A 58 5.55 5.16 -4.34
C ALA A 58 4.87 3.81 -3.98
N PRO A 59 3.54 3.67 -4.17
CA PRO A 59 2.85 2.41 -3.89
C PRO A 59 3.38 1.26 -4.76
N GLU A 60 3.95 1.55 -5.92
CA GLU A 60 4.61 0.59 -6.81
C GLU A 60 5.90 0.01 -6.21
N ILE A 61 6.52 0.67 -5.23
CA ILE A 61 7.70 0.14 -4.53
C ILE A 61 7.28 -0.88 -3.47
N ILE A 62 6.15 -0.61 -2.80
CA ILE A 62 5.59 -1.48 -1.76
C ILE A 62 4.88 -2.68 -2.41
N TRP A 63 4.10 -2.46 -3.47
CA TRP A 63 3.29 -3.46 -4.16
C TRP A 63 3.69 -3.59 -5.65
N ALA A 64 4.98 -3.81 -5.88
CA ALA A 64 5.54 -3.87 -7.23
C ALA A 64 4.87 -4.91 -8.14
N GLU A 65 4.54 -6.08 -7.62
CA GLU A 65 3.93 -7.16 -8.40
C GLU A 65 2.49 -6.82 -8.80
N ARG A 66 1.71 -6.25 -7.86
CA ARG A 66 0.31 -5.83 -8.12
C ARG A 66 0.24 -4.70 -9.12
N TYR A 67 1.13 -3.72 -9.02
CA TYR A 67 1.16 -2.60 -9.95
C TYR A 67 1.69 -3.01 -11.33
N ALA A 68 2.70 -3.89 -11.39
CA ALA A 68 3.16 -4.46 -12.66
C ALA A 68 2.07 -5.29 -13.37
N GLU A 69 1.28 -6.08 -12.62
CA GLU A 69 0.13 -6.81 -13.19
C GLU A 69 -0.96 -5.85 -13.71
N ARG A 70 -1.22 -4.77 -12.95
CA ARG A 70 -2.18 -3.74 -13.34
C ARG A 70 -1.74 -3.03 -14.61
N GLU A 71 -0.47 -2.64 -14.72
CA GLU A 71 0.10 -2.02 -15.92
C GLU A 71 -0.02 -2.93 -17.14
N LYS A 72 0.36 -4.21 -17.02
CA LYS A 72 0.17 -5.20 -18.09
C LYS A 72 -1.28 -5.29 -18.57
N ARG A 73 -2.24 -5.19 -17.64
CA ARG A 73 -3.68 -5.22 -17.97
C ARG A 73 -4.16 -3.97 -18.72
N TYR A 74 -3.46 -2.85 -18.62
CA TYR A 74 -3.73 -1.65 -19.42
C TYR A 74 -3.05 -1.71 -20.79
N VAL A 75 -1.84 -2.26 -20.89
CA VAL A 75 -1.09 -2.38 -22.15
C VAL A 75 -1.71 -3.37 -23.13
N GLY A 76 -2.45 -4.38 -22.66
CA GLY A 76 -3.15 -5.35 -23.51
C GLY A 76 -4.48 -4.88 -24.13
N ARG A 77 -4.82 -3.59 -24.04
CA ARG A 77 -6.01 -2.99 -24.69
C ARG A 77 -5.64 -1.94 -25.77
N ALA A 78 -4.52 -2.16 -26.45
CA ALA A 78 -4.14 -1.41 -27.65
C ALA A 78 -4.46 -2.25 -28.90
#